data_AF-A0A416WAP9-F1
#
_entry.id   AF-A0A416WAP9-F1
#
_cell.length_a   1.000
_cell.length_b   1.000
_cell.length_c   1.000
_cell.angle_alpha   90.00
_cell.angle_beta   90.00
_cell.angle_gamma   90.00
#
_symmetry.space_group_name_H-M   'P 1'
#
loop_
_entity.id
_entity.type
_entity.pdbx_description
1 polymer ?
#
loop_
_entity_poly.entity_id
_entity_poly.type
_entity_poly.pdbx_seq_one_letter_code
_entity_poly.pdbx_strand_id
1 'polypeptide(L)' 'MNQEKLRNKLISIVDSGLNARAIADHTKISYESLAKYKQGKMYLIPADADKLEKYLSLVQIPTSI' A
#
# COMPACT_ATOMS: atom_id res chain seq x y z
N MET A 1 3.26 -2.17 -14.10
CA MET A 1 3.30 -1.72 -12.69
C MET A 1 4.58 -2.23 -12.03
N ASN A 2 5.35 -1.38 -11.35
CA ASN A 2 6.57 -1.81 -10.65
C ASN A 2 6.23 -2.10 -9.18
N GLN A 3 6.30 -3.38 -8.79
CA GLN A 3 5.96 -3.85 -7.43
C GLN A 3 6.86 -3.24 -6.34
N GLU A 4 8.11 -2.90 -6.63
CA GLU A 4 9.00 -2.29 -5.65
C GLU A 4 8.63 -0.83 -5.39
N LYS A 5 8.31 -0.08 -6.46
CA LYS A 5 7.82 1.30 -6.34
C LYS A 5 6.51 1.36 -5.54
N LEU A 6 5.58 0.44 -5.82
CA LEU A 6 4.31 0.36 -5.10
C LEU A 6 4.53 0.01 -3.62
N ARG A 7 5.45 -0.91 -3.31
CA ARG A 7 5.84 -1.25 -1.94
C ARG A 7 6.41 -0.06 -1.19
N ASN A 8 7.32 0.69 -1.81
CA ASN A 8 7.92 1.88 -1.21
C ASN A 8 6.87 2.97 -0.93
N LYS A 9 5.89 3.13 -1.83
CA LYS A 9 4.77 4.05 -1.62
C LYS A 9 3.89 3.62 -0.44
N LEU A 10 3.59 2.32 -0.33
CA LEU A 10 2.88 1.76 0.82
C LEU A 10 3.63 2.02 2.13
N ILE A 11 4.95 1.79 2.16
CA ILE A 11 5.79 2.03 3.33
C ILE A 11 5.72 3.51 3.74
N SER A 12 5.92 4.43 2.79
CA SER A 12 5.88 5.87 3.04
C SER A 12 4.53 6.34 3.60
N ILE A 13 3.42 5.85 3.06
CA ILE A 13 2.07 6.19 3.54
C ILE A 13 1.83 5.66 4.95
N VAL A 14 2.25 4.43 5.24
CA VAL A 14 2.12 3.84 6.57
C VAL A 14 2.99 4.57 7.59
N ASP A 15 4.21 4.92 7.21
CA ASP A 15 5.15 5.64 8.08
C ASP A 15 4.72 7.11 8.29
N SER A 16 3.91 7.66 7.39
CA SER A 16 3.25 8.97 7.55
C SER A 16 2.03 8.94 8.49
N GLY A 17 1.71 7.78 9.07
CA GLY A 17 0.66 7.63 10.08
C GLY A 17 -0.64 6.98 9.58
N LEU A 18 -0.75 6.64 8.29
CA LEU A 18 -1.94 5.93 7.81
C LEU A 18 -1.90 4.46 8.22
N ASN A 19 -2.93 4.00 8.91
CA ASN A 19 -2.96 2.63 9.41
C ASN A 19 -3.13 1.62 8.25
N ALA A 20 -2.23 0.63 8.15
CA ALA A 20 -2.32 -0.44 7.16
C ALA A 20 -3.62 -1.27 7.22
N ARG A 21 -4.31 -1.29 8.37
CA ARG A 21 -5.65 -1.86 8.53
C ARG A 21 -6.71 -1.06 7.77
N ALA A 22 -6.65 0.26 7.82
CA ALA A 22 -7.55 1.11 7.03
C ALA A 22 -7.31 0.89 5.52
N ILE A 23 -6.05 0.78 5.10
CA ILE A 23 -5.69 0.45 3.72
C ILE A 23 -6.27 -0.92 3.31
N ALA A 24 -6.18 -1.93 4.18
CA ALA A 24 -6.76 -3.25 3.95
C ALA A 24 -8.29 -3.17 3.75
N ASP A 25 -8.99 -2.43 4.61
CA ASP A 25 -10.45 -2.31 4.58
C ASP A 25 -10.95 -1.61 3.29
N HIS A 26 -10.21 -0.60 2.81
CA HIS A 26 -10.51 0.11 1.58
C HIS A 26 -10.15 -0.66 0.31
N THR A 27 -9.00 -1.34 0.30
CA THR A 27 -8.51 -2.08 -0.89
C THR A 27 -9.09 -3.49 -1.01
N LYS A 28 -9.74 -3.98 0.05
CA LYS A 28 -10.17 -5.39 0.20
C LYS A 28 -9.03 -6.39 0.09
N ILE A 29 -7.80 -5.94 0.37
CA ILE A 29 -6.61 -6.78 0.49
C ILE A 29 -6.46 -7.13 1.97
N SER A 30 -6.18 -8.38 2.30
CA SER A 30 -6.01 -8.74 3.71
C SER A 30 -4.83 -8.00 4.34
N TYR A 31 -4.99 -7.62 5.60
CA TYR A 31 -3.92 -6.98 6.37
C TYR A 31 -2.63 -7.82 6.37
N GLU A 32 -2.75 -9.14 6.46
CA GLU A 32 -1.60 -10.06 6.41
C GLU A 32 -0.86 -9.98 5.07
N SER A 33 -1.60 -9.92 3.95
CA SER A 33 -0.99 -9.76 2.63
C SER A 33 -0.29 -8.41 2.51
N LEU A 34 -0.90 -7.32 3.00
CA LEU A 34 -0.24 -6.01 3.04
C LEU A 34 0.99 -6.00 3.95
N ALA A 35 0.97 -6.68 5.09
CA ALA A 35 2.09 -6.77 6.01
C ALA A 35 3.26 -7.56 5.41
N LYS A 36 3.00 -8.74 4.83
CA LYS A 36 4.01 -9.54 4.12
C LYS A 36 4.56 -8.79 2.91
N TYR A 37 3.70 -8.07 2.19
CA TYR A 37 4.10 -7.20 1.09
C TYR A 37 4.96 -6.04 1.58
N LYS A 38 4.60 -5.31 2.65
CA LYS A 38 5.45 -4.25 3.24
C LYS A 38 6.86 -4.78 3.58
N GLN A 39 6.94 -5.99 4.11
CA GLN A 39 8.20 -6.64 4.53
C GLN A 39 9.04 -7.23 3.39
N GLY A 40 8.63 -7.14 2.13
CA GLY A 40 9.38 -7.77 1.03
C GLY A 40 9.16 -9.27 0.88
N LYS A 41 8.35 -9.90 1.75
CA LYS A 41 8.19 -11.37 1.82
C LYS A 41 7.30 -11.95 0.72
N MET A 42 6.54 -11.12 0.02
CA MET A 42 5.73 -11.53 -1.12
C MET A 42 5.52 -10.38 -2.11
N TYR A 43 4.97 -10.74 -3.28
CA TYR A 43 4.37 -9.81 -4.24
C TYR A 43 2.86 -9.93 -4.23
N LEU A 44 2.17 -8.84 -4.61
CA LEU A 44 0.73 -8.86 -4.81
C LEU A 44 0.40 -9.39 -6.20
N ILE A 45 -0.71 -10.13 -6.30
CA ILE A 45 -1.27 -10.49 -7.60
C ILE A 45 -1.67 -9.22 -8.37
N PRO A 46 -1.69 -9.23 -9.71
CA PRO A 46 -1.95 -8.03 -10.51
C PRO A 46 -3.22 -7.28 -10.11
N ALA A 47 -4.31 -8.00 -9.81
CA ALA A 47 -5.58 -7.39 -9.42
C ALA A 47 -5.50 -6.62 -8.09
N ASP A 48 -4.85 -7.17 -7.08
CA ASP A 48 -4.71 -6.50 -5.78
C ASP A 48 -3.69 -5.37 -5.84
N ALA A 49 -2.66 -5.53 -6.66
CA ALA A 49 -1.68 -4.50 -6.85
C ALA A 49 -2.27 -3.26 -7.56
N ASP A 50 -3.16 -3.45 -8.54
CA ASP A 50 -3.92 -2.37 -9.17
C ASP A 50 -4.84 -1.64 -8.17
N LYS A 51 -5.57 -2.39 -7.32
CA LYS A 51 -6.40 -1.80 -6.25
C LYS A 51 -5.56 -0.96 -5.28
N LEU A 52 -4.41 -1.50 -4.87
CA LEU A 52 -3.51 -0.80 -3.96
C LEU A 52 -2.95 0.46 -4.62
N GLU A 53 -2.47 0.37 -5.86
CA GLU A 53 -1.93 1.51 -6.60
C GLU A 53 -2.96 2.63 -6.77
N LYS A 54 -4.19 2.29 -7.15
CA LYS A 54 -5.30 3.24 -7.23
C LYS A 54 -5.56 3.92 -5.90
N TYR A 55 -5.69 3.15 -4.82
CA TYR A 55 -5.92 3.70 -3.49
C TYR A 55 -4.78 4.64 -3.05
N LEU A 56 -3.53 4.20 -3.13
CA LEU A 56 -2.37 5.01 -2.73
C LEU A 56 -2.17 6.23 -3.63
N SER A 57 -2.78 6.30 -4.81
CA SER A 57 -2.75 7.48 -5.67
C SER A 57 -3.81 8.52 -5.30
N LEU A 58 -4.87 8.11 -4.60
CA LEU A 58 -5.87 9.01 -4.03
C LEU A 58 -5.42 9.56 -2.66
N VAL A 59 -4.66 8.78 -1.91
CA VAL A 59 -4.06 9.22 -0.64
C VAL A 59 -2.98 10.27 -0.94
N GLN A 60 -3.36 11.55 -0.83
CA GLN A 60 -2.40 12.65 -0.79
C GLN A 60 -1.80 12.70 0.62
N ILE A 61 -0.52 12.33 0.74
CA ILE A 61 0.26 12.67 1.91
C ILE A 61 0.50 14.18 1.81
N PRO A 62 0.14 14.99 2.82
CA PRO A 62 0.53 16.39 2.82
C PRO A 62 2.07 16.42 2.86
N THR A 63 2.69 16.71 1.73
CA THR A 63 4.11 17.04 1.68
C THR A 63 4.25 18.37 2.39
N SER A 64 4.91 18.40 3.56
CA SER A 64 5.27 19.64 4.24
C SER A 64 5.92 20.57 3.23
N ILE A 65 5.27 21.72 3.01
CA ILE A 65 5.82 22.88 2.28
C ILE A 65 6.53 23.75 3.30
#